data_AF-A0A1A9ISH8-F1
#
_entry.id   AF-A0A1A9ISH8-F1
#
_cell.length_a   1.000
_cell.length_b   1.000
_cell.length_c   1.000
_cell.angle_alpha   90.00
_cell.angle_beta   90.00
_cell.angle_gamma   90.00
#
_symmetry.space_group_name_H-M   'P 1'
#
loop_
_entity.id
_entity.type
_entity.pdbx_description
1 polymer ?
#
loop_
_entity_poly.entity_id
_entity_poly.type
_entity_poly.pdbx_seq_one_letter_code
_entity_poly.pdbx_strand_id
1 'polypeptide(L)'
;MRRGRSPRVPVCAGLLVVVMAATACTGGGARDSADGDMAPAARTYLSKALDIMEEHSLRRRQVDWTALRRSTFAQAHGARGPADTYEAIEVALSRLGDRHSQFWDPAQAKAQLDPSATPAEPPRNRSLGHGVGYLALPGVDGAQKTYDTYVRQGRDAVARTDRAGACGWVVDLRGSTGGGMWPVLAVAGPVLGDGTVGAFVDADGKKSVWSVKDGTPYQDGTSAGWGAAKPLAQATPPVAVLTGGATRSAGEAVVIAFHGRPHTRFFGEPTQGLPTGNASYPLPDGALLLLTGAREADRTGRVYDGPIPPDEEVVKDPRPAARDRDDPLDAARAWLLAQEGCRRS
;
A
#
# COMPACT_ATOMS: atom_id res chain seq x y z
N MET A 1 -62.89 20.83 -21.68
CA MET A 1 -64.34 20.89 -21.40
C MET A 1 -64.80 19.46 -21.12
N ARG A 2 -65.47 19.05 -20.05
CA ARG A 2 -66.26 19.70 -19.00
C ARG A 2 -65.90 19.12 -17.62
N ARG A 3 -66.17 19.93 -16.59
CA ARG A 3 -66.12 19.61 -15.15
C ARG A 3 -67.38 18.84 -14.74
N GLY A 4 -67.28 18.07 -13.67
CA GLY A 4 -68.42 17.62 -12.85
C GLY A 4 -68.01 17.58 -11.38
N ARG A 5 -68.65 18.44 -10.57
CA ARG A 5 -68.44 18.68 -9.13
C ARG A 5 -69.24 17.70 -8.26
N SER A 6 -68.75 17.56 -7.03
CA SER A 6 -69.25 16.86 -5.83
C SER A 6 -70.71 17.18 -5.42
N PRO A 7 -71.23 16.49 -4.38
CA PRO A 7 -71.23 17.15 -3.06
C PRO A 7 -70.89 16.23 -1.86
N ARG A 8 -70.41 16.88 -0.79
CA ARG A 8 -70.36 16.41 0.61
C ARG A 8 -71.64 16.86 1.33
N VAL A 9 -72.00 16.25 2.46
CA VAL A 9 -72.39 16.87 3.76
C VAL A 9 -72.81 15.77 4.78
N PRO A 10 -72.69 16.04 6.11
CA PRO A 10 -72.31 15.09 7.16
C PRO A 10 -73.45 14.78 8.15
N VAL A 11 -73.14 14.34 9.39
CA VAL A 11 -73.93 14.23 10.66
C VAL A 11 -73.32 13.03 11.46
N CYS A 12 -73.09 12.99 12.78
CA CYS A 12 -73.43 13.85 13.91
C CYS A 12 -72.38 13.71 15.02
N ALA A 13 -72.32 14.73 15.88
CA ALA A 13 -71.55 14.83 17.10
C ALA A 13 -72.16 14.04 18.27
N GLY A 14 -71.31 13.73 19.27
CA GLY A 14 -71.70 13.29 20.60
C GLY A 14 -70.56 13.48 21.59
N LEU A 15 -70.57 14.61 22.30
CA LEU A 15 -69.73 14.93 23.47
C LEU A 15 -70.17 14.11 24.69
N LEU A 16 -69.23 13.67 25.54
CA LEU A 16 -69.22 14.05 26.96
C LEU A 16 -67.86 13.79 27.64
N VAL A 17 -67.54 14.68 28.56
CA VAL A 17 -66.29 14.88 29.34
C VAL A 17 -66.41 14.23 30.73
N VAL A 18 -65.27 13.91 31.38
CA VAL A 18 -64.90 14.03 32.84
C VAL A 18 -63.73 13.05 33.10
N VAL A 19 -62.45 13.47 33.18
CA VAL A 19 -61.65 14.10 34.25
C VAL A 19 -61.17 13.15 35.37
N MET A 20 -59.83 13.00 35.41
CA MET A 20 -58.87 12.75 36.53
C MET A 20 -58.90 11.44 37.34
N ALA A 21 -57.77 10.71 37.33
CA ALA A 21 -56.89 10.58 38.50
C ALA A 21 -55.56 9.89 38.11
N ALA A 22 -54.45 10.48 38.54
CA ALA A 22 -53.12 9.90 38.44
C ALA A 22 -52.96 8.72 39.41
N THR A 23 -52.34 7.63 38.93
CA THR A 23 -51.57 6.72 39.78
C THR A 23 -50.32 6.31 39.01
N ALA A 24 -49.18 6.78 39.52
CA ALA A 24 -47.87 6.35 39.12
C ALA A 24 -47.67 4.91 39.63
N CYS A 25 -47.45 3.97 38.70
CA CYS A 25 -46.74 2.74 39.00
C CYS A 25 -45.44 2.78 38.19
N THR A 26 -44.35 2.87 38.93
CA THR A 26 -42.97 2.81 38.48
C THR A 26 -42.70 1.47 37.80
N GLY A 27 -42.86 1.43 36.47
CA GLY A 27 -42.24 0.42 35.63
C GLY A 27 -40.77 0.75 35.51
N GLY A 28 -39.92 -0.07 36.12
CA GLY A 28 -38.47 -0.03 35.91
C GLY A 28 -38.15 -0.27 34.44
N GLY A 29 -38.07 0.81 33.68
CA GLY A 29 -37.40 0.82 32.39
C GLY A 29 -35.92 0.71 32.65
N ALA A 30 -35.39 -0.51 32.64
CA ALA A 30 -33.99 -0.72 32.31
C ALA A 30 -33.78 -0.04 30.96
N ARG A 31 -33.18 1.15 30.99
CA ARG A 31 -32.66 1.79 29.80
C ARG A 31 -31.61 0.83 29.26
N ASP A 32 -31.82 0.36 28.04
CA ASP A 32 -30.74 -0.13 27.19
C ASP A 32 -29.67 0.98 27.14
N SER A 33 -28.68 0.92 28.03
CA SER A 33 -27.54 1.84 28.04
C SER A 33 -26.26 1.09 27.69
N ALA A 34 -26.32 0.23 26.67
CA ALA A 34 -25.11 -0.24 25.99
C ALA A 34 -24.40 0.92 25.26
N ASP A 35 -25.12 2.01 24.93
CA ASP A 35 -24.54 3.23 24.37
C ASP A 35 -23.97 4.21 25.40
N GLY A 36 -24.26 4.01 26.70
CA GLY A 36 -23.93 4.97 27.76
C GLY A 36 -22.57 4.78 28.43
N ASP A 37 -21.86 3.68 28.17
CA ASP A 37 -20.68 3.31 28.97
C ASP A 37 -19.35 3.85 28.41
N MET A 38 -19.30 4.13 27.11
CA MET A 38 -18.12 4.71 26.46
C MET A 38 -18.12 6.24 26.57
N ALA A 39 -16.98 6.83 26.95
CA ALA A 39 -16.82 8.27 27.02
C ALA A 39 -16.95 8.92 25.62
N PRO A 40 -17.51 10.13 25.50
CA PRO A 40 -17.72 10.79 24.20
C PRO A 40 -16.44 10.94 23.36
N ALA A 41 -15.28 11.16 23.99
CA ALA A 41 -14.00 11.29 23.31
C ALA A 41 -13.56 9.96 22.67
N ALA A 42 -13.66 8.84 23.39
CA ALA A 42 -13.38 7.50 22.87
C ALA A 42 -14.34 7.14 21.72
N ARG A 43 -15.64 7.40 21.90
CA ARG A 43 -16.66 7.14 20.88
C ARG A 43 -16.38 7.92 19.59
N THR A 44 -16.09 9.21 19.70
CA THR A 44 -15.79 10.06 18.55
C THR A 44 -14.53 9.60 17.82
N TYR A 45 -13.50 9.20 18.57
CA TYR A 45 -12.25 8.70 18.01
C TYR A 45 -12.46 7.39 17.24
N LEU A 46 -13.16 6.42 17.85
CA LEU A 46 -13.45 5.14 17.23
C LEU A 46 -14.36 5.28 16.00
N SER A 47 -15.40 6.12 16.08
CA SER A 47 -16.24 6.46 14.93
C SER A 47 -15.40 6.99 13.77
N LYS A 48 -14.50 7.94 14.02
CA LYS A 48 -13.65 8.53 12.98
C LYS A 48 -12.77 7.48 12.30
N ALA A 49 -12.16 6.57 13.06
CA ALA A 49 -11.37 5.49 12.49
C ALA A 49 -12.22 4.58 11.58
N LEU A 50 -13.43 4.20 12.04
CA LEU A 50 -14.35 3.36 11.28
C LEU A 50 -14.92 4.07 10.04
N ASP A 51 -15.18 5.38 10.11
CA ASP A 51 -15.61 6.20 8.98
C ASP A 51 -14.54 6.20 7.88
N ILE A 52 -13.27 6.38 8.25
CA ILE A 52 -12.15 6.32 7.31
C ILE A 52 -12.06 4.93 6.65
N MET A 53 -12.19 3.85 7.43
CA MET A 53 -12.20 2.50 6.89
C MET A 53 -13.36 2.29 5.90
N GLU A 54 -14.56 2.74 6.27
CA GLU A 54 -15.78 2.59 5.46
C GLU A 54 -15.73 3.38 4.15
N GLU A 55 -15.20 4.58 4.20
CA GLU A 55 -15.11 5.45 3.03
C GLU A 55 -14.00 4.99 2.07
N HIS A 56 -12.86 4.55 2.59
CA HIS A 56 -11.64 4.46 1.79
C HIS A 56 -11.08 3.05 1.60
N SER A 57 -11.51 2.05 2.37
CA SER A 57 -10.96 0.69 2.24
C SER A 57 -11.16 0.15 0.83
N LEU A 58 -10.15 -0.57 0.32
CA LEU A 58 -10.25 -1.36 -0.91
C LEU A 58 -11.39 -2.39 -0.82
N ARG A 59 -11.70 -2.86 0.38
CA ARG A 59 -12.73 -3.88 0.64
C ARG A 59 -14.07 -3.27 1.02
N ARG A 60 -14.25 -1.95 0.92
CA ARG A 60 -15.45 -1.24 1.41
C ARG A 60 -16.79 -1.71 0.89
N ARG A 61 -16.84 -2.29 -0.32
CA ARG A 61 -18.07 -2.87 -0.89
C ARG A 61 -18.37 -4.29 -0.41
N GLN A 62 -17.44 -4.93 0.28
CA GLN A 62 -17.47 -6.36 0.65
C GLN A 62 -17.61 -6.55 2.16
N VAL A 63 -17.58 -5.46 2.94
CA VAL A 63 -17.67 -5.46 4.39
C VAL A 63 -19.10 -5.17 4.82
N ASP A 64 -19.63 -5.96 5.76
CA ASP A 64 -20.85 -5.60 6.49
C ASP A 64 -20.49 -4.56 7.56
N TRP A 65 -20.58 -3.28 7.19
CA TRP A 65 -20.22 -2.16 8.05
C TRP A 65 -21.09 -2.06 9.30
N THR A 66 -22.36 -2.44 9.21
CA THR A 66 -23.25 -2.44 10.38
C THR A 66 -22.80 -3.47 11.40
N ALA A 67 -22.49 -4.69 10.95
CA ALA A 67 -21.99 -5.74 11.84
C ALA A 67 -20.59 -5.41 12.38
N LEU A 68 -19.69 -4.91 11.53
CA LEU A 68 -18.33 -4.54 11.93
C LEU A 68 -18.38 -3.46 13.00
N ARG A 69 -19.04 -2.31 12.74
CA ARG A 69 -19.17 -1.21 13.70
C ARG A 69 -19.75 -1.67 15.03
N ARG A 70 -20.86 -2.41 15.01
CA ARG A 70 -21.49 -2.94 16.24
C ARG A 70 -20.50 -3.77 17.05
N SER A 71 -19.77 -4.69 16.40
CA SER A 71 -18.79 -5.53 17.09
C SER A 71 -17.59 -4.73 17.63
N THR A 72 -17.13 -3.72 16.89
CA THR A 72 -16.01 -2.88 17.29
C THR A 72 -16.37 -1.98 18.49
N PHE A 73 -17.56 -1.38 18.50
CA PHE A 73 -18.04 -0.60 19.66
C PHE A 73 -18.25 -1.48 20.90
N ALA A 74 -18.75 -2.71 20.72
CA ALA A 74 -18.88 -3.66 21.83
C ALA A 74 -17.51 -4.07 22.41
N GLN A 75 -16.48 -4.21 21.57
CA GLN A 75 -15.12 -4.53 22.02
C GLN A 75 -14.49 -3.39 22.83
N ALA A 76 -14.75 -2.13 22.44
CA ALA A 76 -14.25 -0.95 23.16
C ALA A 76 -15.19 -0.48 24.30
N HIS A 77 -16.06 -1.35 24.82
CA HIS A 77 -16.97 -1.02 25.91
C HIS A 77 -16.25 -0.43 27.12
N GLY A 78 -16.78 0.62 27.72
CA GLY A 78 -16.18 1.31 28.87
C GLY A 78 -14.97 2.21 28.54
N ALA A 79 -14.55 2.31 27.28
CA ALA A 79 -13.42 3.14 26.88
C ALA A 79 -13.59 4.61 27.30
N ARG A 80 -12.55 5.18 27.90
CA ARG A 80 -12.53 6.52 28.49
C ARG A 80 -11.82 7.53 27.59
N GLY A 81 -10.87 7.08 26.76
CA GLY A 81 -10.17 7.91 25.79
C GLY A 81 -9.70 7.14 24.53
N PRO A 82 -9.02 7.82 23.60
CA PRO A 82 -8.52 7.21 22.36
C PRO A 82 -7.73 5.92 22.54
N ALA A 83 -6.79 5.90 23.49
CA ALA A 83 -5.92 4.74 23.74
C ALA A 83 -6.69 3.45 24.07
N ASP A 84 -7.84 3.57 24.73
CA ASP A 84 -8.70 2.43 25.07
C ASP A 84 -9.42 1.83 23.84
N THR A 85 -9.33 2.47 22.67
CA THR A 85 -9.98 2.04 21.43
C THR A 85 -9.03 1.37 20.44
N TYR A 86 -7.71 1.43 20.66
CA TYR A 86 -6.71 0.98 19.68
C TYR A 86 -6.83 -0.50 19.32
N GLU A 87 -6.99 -1.37 20.31
CA GLU A 87 -7.17 -2.81 20.06
C GLU A 87 -8.43 -3.09 19.20
N ALA A 88 -9.51 -2.36 19.45
CA ALA A 88 -10.73 -2.50 18.66
C ALA A 88 -10.53 -2.01 17.21
N ILE A 89 -9.73 -0.95 17.00
CA ILE A 89 -9.35 -0.46 15.67
C ILE A 89 -8.49 -1.49 14.93
N GLU A 90 -7.49 -2.08 15.59
CA GLU A 90 -6.64 -3.12 15.01
C GLU A 90 -7.44 -4.38 14.62
N VAL A 91 -8.35 -4.82 15.49
CA VAL A 91 -9.26 -5.93 15.16
C VAL A 91 -10.18 -5.56 14.00
N ALA A 92 -10.71 -4.34 13.95
CA ALA A 92 -11.54 -3.89 12.84
C ALA A 92 -10.78 -3.91 11.51
N LEU A 93 -9.53 -3.44 11.49
CA LEU A 93 -8.64 -3.52 10.33
C LEU A 93 -8.40 -4.98 9.89
N SER A 94 -8.12 -5.88 10.83
CA SER A 94 -7.89 -7.29 10.49
C SER A 94 -9.10 -7.93 9.80
N ARG A 95 -10.32 -7.51 10.18
CA ARG A 95 -11.59 -7.99 9.62
C ARG A 95 -11.89 -7.44 8.22
N LEU A 96 -11.19 -6.40 7.76
CA LEU A 96 -11.28 -5.96 6.36
C LEU A 96 -10.78 -7.04 5.39
N GLY A 97 -9.85 -7.89 5.84
CA GLY A 97 -9.32 -9.01 5.07
C GLY A 97 -8.39 -8.63 3.93
N ASP A 98 -7.89 -7.38 3.91
CA ASP A 98 -6.90 -6.91 2.92
C ASP A 98 -5.45 -7.32 3.28
N ARG A 99 -5.21 -7.74 4.54
CA ARG A 99 -3.92 -8.21 5.09
C ARG A 99 -2.78 -7.17 5.09
N HIS A 100 -3.04 -5.92 4.73
CA HIS A 100 -2.00 -4.90 4.53
C HIS A 100 -2.33 -3.55 5.20
N SER A 101 -3.58 -3.33 5.61
CA SER A 101 -3.97 -2.21 6.46
C SER A 101 -3.45 -2.38 7.89
N GLN A 102 -2.98 -1.29 8.49
CA GLN A 102 -2.33 -1.27 9.80
C GLN A 102 -2.72 -0.01 10.58
N PHE A 103 -2.61 -0.10 11.91
CA PHE A 103 -2.73 1.03 12.82
C PHE A 103 -1.38 1.24 13.49
N TRP A 104 -0.92 2.49 13.55
CA TRP A 104 0.21 2.89 14.37
C TRP A 104 -0.29 3.82 15.46
N ASP A 105 -0.04 3.46 16.71
CA ASP A 105 -0.27 4.35 17.84
C ASP A 105 0.62 5.62 17.74
N PRO A 106 0.40 6.66 18.56
CA PRO A 106 1.18 7.89 18.48
C PRO A 106 2.68 7.70 18.70
N ALA A 107 3.11 6.73 19.51
CA ALA A 107 4.51 6.45 19.76
C ALA A 107 5.17 5.75 18.56
N GLN A 108 4.49 4.76 17.97
CA GLN A 108 4.91 4.09 16.75
C GLN A 108 4.99 5.06 15.58
N ALA A 109 3.96 5.87 15.37
CA ALA A 109 3.93 6.89 14.31
C ALA A 109 5.08 7.89 14.47
N LYS A 110 5.32 8.37 15.70
CA LYS A 110 6.44 9.27 16.00
C LYS A 110 7.80 8.62 15.74
N ALA A 111 8.00 7.38 16.18
CA ALA A 111 9.25 6.66 15.99
C ALA A 111 9.54 6.43 14.49
N GLN A 112 8.51 6.06 13.73
CA GLN A 112 8.64 5.80 12.29
C GLN A 112 8.92 7.08 11.50
N LEU A 113 8.38 8.22 11.93
CA LEU A 113 8.55 9.52 11.27
C LEU A 113 9.72 10.33 11.82
N ASP A 114 10.53 9.78 12.74
CA ASP A 114 11.65 10.47 13.35
C ASP A 114 12.76 10.76 12.30
N PRO A 115 13.06 12.03 11.99
CA PRO A 115 14.10 12.39 11.02
C PRO A 115 15.53 12.11 11.52
N SER A 116 15.69 11.75 12.80
CA SER A 116 16.96 11.34 13.42
C SER A 116 17.15 9.82 13.47
N ALA A 117 16.15 9.04 13.07
CA ALA A 117 16.23 7.59 13.00
C ALA A 117 17.42 7.14 12.14
N THR A 118 18.03 6.01 12.52
CA THR A 118 19.17 5.43 11.80
C THR A 118 18.70 5.03 10.40
N PRO A 119 19.50 5.29 9.34
CA PRO A 119 19.04 5.06 7.97
C PRO A 119 18.64 3.60 7.75
N ALA A 120 17.57 3.42 6.97
CA ALA A 120 17.27 2.14 6.33
C ALA A 120 18.51 1.61 5.60
N GLU A 121 18.57 0.29 5.38
CA GLU A 121 19.65 -0.30 4.61
C GLU A 121 19.75 0.41 3.24
N PRO A 122 20.93 0.94 2.86
CA PRO A 122 21.03 1.71 1.63
C PRO A 122 20.93 0.79 0.40
N PRO A 123 20.54 1.32 -0.77
CA PRO A 123 20.64 0.59 -2.02
C PRO A 123 22.06 0.08 -2.22
N ARG A 124 22.21 -1.22 -2.51
CA ARG A 124 23.52 -1.81 -2.78
C ARG A 124 23.74 -1.89 -4.27
N ASN A 125 24.91 -1.48 -4.73
CA ASN A 125 25.24 -1.54 -6.14
C ASN A 125 26.67 -2.03 -6.35
N ARG A 126 26.89 -2.83 -7.39
CA ARG A 126 28.21 -3.31 -7.79
C ARG A 126 28.20 -3.77 -9.25
N SER A 127 29.40 -3.86 -9.84
CA SER A 127 29.59 -4.65 -11.05
C SER A 127 29.71 -6.13 -10.67
N LEU A 128 29.09 -7.01 -11.47
CA LEU A 128 29.21 -8.47 -11.37
C LEU A 128 30.21 -9.05 -12.38
N GLY A 129 31.02 -8.19 -13.01
CA GLY A 129 31.89 -8.54 -14.13
C GLY A 129 31.14 -8.64 -15.46
N HIS A 130 31.89 -8.68 -16.57
CA HIS A 130 31.36 -8.81 -17.93
C HIS A 130 30.23 -7.80 -18.27
N GLY A 131 30.38 -6.57 -17.80
CA GLY A 131 29.41 -5.50 -18.05
C GLY A 131 28.07 -5.65 -17.29
N VAL A 132 27.89 -6.62 -16.38
CA VAL A 132 26.61 -6.75 -15.66
C VAL A 132 26.60 -5.85 -14.43
N GLY A 133 25.68 -4.89 -14.40
CA GLY A 133 25.39 -4.08 -13.21
C GLY A 133 24.44 -4.80 -12.26
N TYR A 134 24.60 -4.59 -10.96
CA TYR A 134 23.70 -5.12 -9.92
C TYR A 134 23.20 -3.99 -9.05
N LEU A 135 21.88 -3.97 -8.83
CA LEU A 135 21.18 -3.00 -7.99
C LEU A 135 20.23 -3.73 -7.04
N ALA A 136 20.56 -3.79 -5.75
CA ALA A 136 19.63 -4.25 -4.72
C ALA A 136 18.87 -3.06 -4.13
N LEU A 137 17.55 -3.21 -4.00
CA LEU A 137 16.64 -2.20 -3.52
C LEU A 137 15.89 -2.71 -2.26
N PRO A 138 16.51 -2.61 -1.07
CA PRO A 138 15.82 -2.91 0.17
C PRO A 138 14.63 -1.96 0.39
N GLY A 139 13.69 -2.36 1.22
CA GLY A 139 12.57 -1.49 1.63
C GLY A 139 13.08 -0.26 2.39
N VAL A 140 12.38 0.86 2.25
CA VAL A 140 12.71 2.11 2.95
C VAL A 140 11.46 2.79 3.46
N ASP A 141 11.48 3.14 4.74
CA ASP A 141 10.48 4.00 5.37
C ASP A 141 11.18 5.07 6.20
N GLY A 142 10.50 6.20 6.36
CA GLY A 142 10.92 7.24 7.28
C GLY A 142 10.53 8.63 6.81
N ALA A 143 11.15 9.63 7.44
CA ALA A 143 11.00 11.03 7.05
C ALA A 143 11.63 11.32 5.67
N GLN A 144 11.29 12.47 5.09
CA GLN A 144 11.80 12.92 3.79
C GLN A 144 13.34 12.85 3.69
N LYS A 145 14.06 13.21 4.76
CA LYS A 145 15.53 13.14 4.81
C LYS A 145 16.08 11.72 4.57
N THR A 146 15.37 10.70 5.05
CA THR A 146 15.70 9.28 4.81
C THR A 146 15.53 8.95 3.33
N TYR A 147 14.42 9.36 2.73
CA TYR A 147 14.18 9.17 1.29
C TYR A 147 15.19 9.92 0.42
N ASP A 148 15.52 11.17 0.76
CA ASP A 148 16.52 11.95 0.03
C ASP A 148 17.91 11.29 0.06
N THR A 149 18.26 10.69 1.20
CA THR A 149 19.52 9.95 1.36
C THR A 149 19.51 8.65 0.57
N TYR A 150 18.42 7.88 0.65
CA TYR A 150 18.23 6.65 -0.11
C TYR A 150 18.33 6.91 -1.63
N VAL A 151 17.60 7.91 -2.14
CA VAL A 151 17.55 8.24 -3.57
C VAL A 151 18.90 8.75 -4.07
N ARG A 152 19.55 9.66 -3.32
CA ARG A 152 20.88 10.18 -3.67
C ARG A 152 21.91 9.05 -3.75
N GLN A 153 22.02 8.24 -2.71
CA GLN A 153 23.00 7.15 -2.66
C GLN A 153 22.74 6.12 -3.77
N GLY A 154 21.46 5.74 -3.97
CA GLY A 154 21.07 4.79 -5.00
C GLY A 154 21.38 5.29 -6.41
N ARG A 155 20.93 6.49 -6.77
CA ARG A 155 21.17 7.07 -8.11
C ARG A 155 22.65 7.31 -8.38
N ASP A 156 23.41 7.77 -7.38
CA ASP A 156 24.86 7.91 -7.51
C ASP A 156 25.55 6.58 -7.76
N ALA A 157 25.09 5.51 -7.09
CA ALA A 157 25.63 4.17 -7.26
C ALA A 157 25.28 3.58 -8.64
N VAL A 158 24.03 3.74 -9.10
CA VAL A 158 23.61 3.39 -10.47
C VAL A 158 24.49 4.10 -11.49
N ALA A 159 24.65 5.43 -11.38
CA ALA A 159 25.44 6.21 -12.32
C ALA A 159 26.94 5.84 -12.29
N ARG A 160 27.48 5.38 -11.16
CA ARG A 160 28.88 4.91 -11.08
C ARG A 160 29.06 3.57 -11.78
N THR A 161 28.15 2.63 -11.57
CA THR A 161 28.21 1.30 -12.19
C THR A 161 27.93 1.37 -13.69
N ASP A 162 27.03 2.24 -14.13
CA ASP A 162 26.82 2.50 -15.55
C ASP A 162 28.08 3.00 -16.25
N ARG A 163 28.77 3.98 -15.64
CA ARG A 163 30.07 4.50 -16.11
C ARG A 163 31.18 3.45 -16.17
N ALA A 164 31.05 2.35 -15.44
CA ALA A 164 31.97 1.22 -15.52
C ALA A 164 31.67 0.26 -16.70
N GLY A 165 30.73 0.62 -17.59
CA GLY A 165 30.40 -0.13 -18.79
C GLY A 165 29.27 -1.14 -18.59
N ALA A 166 28.23 -0.78 -17.85
CA ALA A 166 27.10 -1.70 -17.65
C ALA A 166 26.33 -1.91 -18.96
N CYS A 167 26.26 -3.16 -19.44
CA CYS A 167 25.51 -3.59 -20.62
C CYS A 167 24.09 -4.06 -20.30
N GLY A 168 23.82 -4.33 -19.02
CA GLY A 168 22.59 -4.94 -18.52
C GLY A 168 22.54 -4.89 -17.00
N TRP A 169 21.35 -5.05 -16.42
CA TRP A 169 21.14 -4.86 -14.99
C TRP A 169 20.42 -6.04 -14.33
N VAL A 170 20.95 -6.47 -13.19
CA VAL A 170 20.17 -7.23 -12.20
C VAL A 170 19.55 -6.24 -11.22
N VAL A 171 18.22 -6.26 -11.07
CA VAL A 171 17.48 -5.52 -10.05
C VAL A 171 17.01 -6.53 -9.00
N ASP A 172 17.62 -6.51 -7.81
CA ASP A 172 17.32 -7.44 -6.74
C ASP A 172 16.33 -6.85 -5.74
N LEU A 173 15.13 -7.42 -5.71
CA LEU A 173 14.01 -7.03 -4.85
C LEU A 173 13.73 -8.05 -3.74
N ARG A 174 14.57 -9.08 -3.59
CA ARG A 174 14.37 -10.15 -2.58
C ARG A 174 14.38 -9.63 -1.15
N GLY A 175 15.12 -8.55 -0.88
CA GLY A 175 15.12 -7.83 0.40
C GLY A 175 14.13 -6.66 0.48
N SER A 176 13.24 -6.49 -0.51
CA SER A 176 12.33 -5.35 -0.59
C SER A 176 11.03 -5.62 0.17
N THR A 177 11.03 -5.32 1.46
CA THR A 177 9.93 -5.68 2.39
C THR A 177 8.85 -4.60 2.54
N GLY A 178 8.71 -3.70 1.56
CA GLY A 178 7.72 -2.62 1.56
C GLY A 178 8.26 -1.24 1.93
N GLY A 179 7.35 -0.35 2.31
CA GLY A 179 7.61 1.02 2.71
C GLY A 179 7.21 2.07 1.68
N GLY A 180 7.95 3.18 1.62
CA GLY A 180 7.73 4.22 0.62
C GLY A 180 8.10 3.76 -0.79
N MET A 181 7.12 3.56 -1.68
CA MET A 181 7.40 3.11 -3.06
C MET A 181 8.13 4.13 -3.93
N TRP A 182 7.84 5.43 -3.75
CA TRP A 182 8.38 6.50 -4.58
C TRP A 182 9.90 6.63 -4.56
N PRO A 183 10.58 6.63 -3.40
CA PRO A 183 12.05 6.63 -3.38
C PRO A 183 12.66 5.38 -4.02
N VAL A 184 12.02 4.21 -3.87
CA VAL A 184 12.50 2.98 -4.52
C VAL A 184 12.39 3.07 -6.04
N LEU A 185 11.23 3.52 -6.55
CA LEU A 185 11.04 3.80 -7.98
C LEU A 185 11.99 4.90 -8.49
N ALA A 186 12.30 5.92 -7.69
CA ALA A 186 13.23 6.98 -8.10
C ALA A 186 14.66 6.47 -8.28
N VAL A 187 15.09 5.46 -7.49
CA VAL A 187 16.39 4.79 -7.70
C VAL A 187 16.34 3.85 -8.90
N ALA A 188 15.25 3.12 -9.09
CA ALA A 188 15.07 2.22 -10.24
C ALA A 188 14.87 2.98 -11.56
N GLY A 189 14.40 4.22 -11.52
CA GLY A 189 13.98 5.03 -12.67
C GLY A 189 14.93 5.02 -13.87
N PRO A 190 16.23 5.28 -13.70
CA PRO A 190 17.19 5.24 -14.82
C PRO A 190 17.26 3.89 -15.53
N VAL A 191 17.13 2.78 -14.78
CA VAL A 191 17.15 1.40 -15.30
C VAL A 191 15.79 1.04 -15.91
N LEU A 192 14.72 1.50 -15.28
CA LEU A 192 13.34 1.24 -15.69
C LEU A 192 13.00 1.93 -17.03
N GLY A 193 13.50 3.15 -17.22
CA GLY A 193 13.24 3.97 -18.40
C GLY A 193 11.92 4.74 -18.33
N ASP A 194 11.74 5.64 -19.29
CA ASP A 194 10.61 6.56 -19.32
C ASP A 194 9.30 5.91 -19.81
N GLY A 195 8.17 6.47 -19.36
CA GLY A 195 6.82 6.08 -19.77
C GLY A 195 5.93 5.68 -18.60
N THR A 196 4.74 5.16 -18.91
CA THR A 196 3.84 4.57 -17.92
C THR A 196 4.43 3.26 -17.40
N VAL A 197 4.49 3.13 -16.08
CA VAL A 197 5.09 1.97 -15.42
C VAL A 197 4.09 1.19 -14.57
N GLY A 198 3.03 1.82 -14.09
CA GLY A 198 1.96 1.13 -13.36
C GLY A 198 0.79 2.04 -13.06
N ALA A 199 -0.13 1.57 -12.21
CA ALA A 199 -1.24 2.36 -11.70
C ALA A 199 -1.78 1.80 -10.38
N PHE A 200 -2.32 2.67 -9.54
CA PHE A 200 -3.28 2.29 -8.51
C PHE A 200 -4.66 2.11 -9.14
N VAL A 201 -5.42 1.12 -8.67
CA VAL A 201 -6.81 0.87 -9.01
C VAL A 201 -7.62 0.77 -7.72
N ASP A 202 -8.49 1.74 -7.47
CA ASP A 202 -9.31 1.76 -6.26
C ASP A 202 -10.51 0.79 -6.32
N ALA A 203 -11.28 0.70 -5.25
CA ALA A 203 -12.44 -0.21 -5.18
C ALA A 203 -13.58 0.12 -6.16
N ASP A 204 -13.62 1.33 -6.73
CA ASP A 204 -14.58 1.72 -7.77
C ASP A 204 -13.98 1.58 -9.18
N GLY A 205 -12.75 1.05 -9.29
CA GLY A 205 -12.04 0.83 -10.55
C GLY A 205 -11.36 2.07 -11.12
N LYS A 206 -11.34 3.19 -10.39
CA LYS A 206 -10.66 4.41 -10.82
C LYS A 206 -9.15 4.18 -10.81
N LYS A 207 -8.49 4.57 -11.90
CA LYS A 207 -7.04 4.43 -12.07
C LYS A 207 -6.32 5.73 -11.74
N SER A 208 -5.22 5.62 -11.00
CA SER A 208 -4.21 6.66 -10.83
C SER A 208 -2.88 6.17 -11.39
N VAL A 209 -2.43 6.77 -12.48
CA VAL A 209 -1.31 6.28 -13.29
C VAL A 209 0.03 6.70 -12.69
N TRP A 210 0.99 5.78 -12.69
CA TRP A 210 2.38 6.06 -12.39
C TRP A 210 3.20 6.09 -13.66
N SER A 211 4.07 7.08 -13.77
CA SER A 211 5.02 7.17 -14.87
C SER A 211 6.41 7.52 -14.38
N VAL A 212 7.40 7.24 -15.21
CA VAL A 212 8.77 7.72 -15.03
C VAL A 212 9.13 8.63 -16.18
N LYS A 213 9.82 9.73 -15.87
CA LYS A 213 10.41 10.64 -16.86
C LYS A 213 11.76 11.12 -16.37
N ASP A 214 12.79 10.99 -17.19
CA ASP A 214 14.19 11.31 -16.84
C ASP A 214 14.61 10.67 -15.49
N GLY A 215 14.16 9.42 -15.26
CA GLY A 215 14.38 8.67 -14.02
C GLY A 215 13.57 9.16 -12.80
N THR A 216 12.68 10.14 -12.96
CA THR A 216 11.82 10.70 -11.91
C THR A 216 10.43 10.06 -11.94
N PRO A 217 9.91 9.56 -10.80
CA PRO A 217 8.54 9.05 -10.74
C PRO A 217 7.49 10.16 -10.63
N TYR A 218 6.33 9.89 -11.22
CA TYR A 218 5.15 10.76 -11.22
C TYR A 218 3.90 9.94 -10.93
N GLN A 219 2.93 10.57 -10.27
CA GLN A 219 1.56 10.06 -10.12
C GLN A 219 0.60 11.06 -10.76
N ASP A 220 -0.17 10.62 -11.75
CA ASP A 220 -1.14 11.46 -12.49
C ASP A 220 -0.52 12.79 -12.96
N GLY A 221 0.72 12.74 -13.43
CA GLY A 221 1.48 13.91 -13.91
C GLY A 221 2.11 14.78 -12.81
N THR A 222 1.86 14.49 -11.53
CA THR A 222 2.49 15.17 -10.39
C THR A 222 3.79 14.46 -10.01
N SER A 223 4.89 15.20 -9.94
CA SER A 223 6.20 14.64 -9.59
C SER A 223 6.22 14.18 -8.12
N ALA A 224 6.81 13.01 -7.88
CA ALA A 224 7.09 12.54 -6.52
C ALA A 224 8.38 13.14 -5.93
N GLY A 225 9.19 13.89 -6.71
CA GLY A 225 10.39 14.60 -6.23
C GLY A 225 11.73 14.16 -6.84
N TRP A 226 12.84 14.58 -6.23
CA TRP A 226 14.25 14.24 -6.54
C TRP A 226 14.83 14.68 -7.90
N GLY A 227 14.02 15.21 -8.81
CA GLY A 227 14.46 15.74 -10.10
C GLY A 227 15.08 14.67 -11.02
N ALA A 228 15.58 15.10 -12.18
CA ALA A 228 16.14 14.20 -13.18
C ALA A 228 17.35 13.42 -12.66
N ALA A 229 17.40 12.14 -12.97
CA ALA A 229 18.56 11.30 -12.75
C ALA A 229 19.57 11.44 -13.90
N LYS A 230 20.79 10.93 -13.69
CA LYS A 230 21.75 10.80 -14.78
C LYS A 230 21.26 9.72 -15.76
N PRO A 231 21.18 9.99 -17.07
CA PRO A 231 20.80 8.98 -18.04
C PRO A 231 21.86 7.87 -18.09
N LEU A 232 21.40 6.65 -18.34
CA LEU A 232 22.29 5.51 -18.59
C LEU A 232 22.91 5.62 -19.99
N ALA A 233 24.09 5.05 -20.17
CA ALA A 233 24.77 4.97 -21.47
C ALA A 233 23.91 4.21 -22.51
N GLN A 234 23.23 3.15 -22.07
CA GLN A 234 22.23 2.43 -22.84
C GLN A 234 20.84 2.82 -22.35
N ALA A 235 19.99 3.39 -23.22
CA ALA A 235 18.67 3.88 -22.84
C ALA A 235 17.69 2.76 -22.41
N THR A 236 17.81 1.58 -23.02
CA THR A 236 16.93 0.42 -22.75
C THR A 236 17.77 -0.84 -22.53
N PRO A 237 18.52 -0.92 -21.41
CA PRO A 237 19.33 -2.10 -21.13
C PRO A 237 18.42 -3.30 -20.83
N PRO A 238 18.87 -4.54 -21.13
CA PRO A 238 18.20 -5.73 -20.63
C PRO A 238 18.25 -5.76 -19.11
N VAL A 239 17.15 -6.19 -18.49
CA VAL A 239 16.99 -6.21 -17.02
C VAL A 239 16.53 -7.58 -16.56
N ALA A 240 17.28 -8.18 -15.64
CA ALA A 240 16.82 -9.32 -14.87
C ALA A 240 16.34 -8.85 -13.50
N VAL A 241 15.12 -9.20 -13.12
CA VAL A 241 14.54 -8.83 -11.81
C VAL A 241 14.53 -10.06 -10.91
N LEU A 242 15.08 -9.96 -9.70
CA LEU A 242 15.05 -11.02 -8.71
C LEU A 242 13.94 -10.77 -7.69
N THR A 243 13.08 -11.76 -7.49
CA THR A 243 11.99 -11.72 -6.49
C THR A 243 12.12 -12.88 -5.50
N GLY A 244 11.52 -12.73 -4.33
CA GLY A 244 11.43 -13.80 -3.35
C GLY A 244 10.22 -13.64 -2.42
N GLY A 245 9.98 -14.63 -1.56
CA GLY A 245 8.82 -14.63 -0.66
C GLY A 245 8.75 -13.46 0.34
N ALA A 246 9.84 -12.71 0.51
CA ALA A 246 9.89 -11.49 1.32
C ALA A 246 9.63 -10.20 0.51
N THR A 247 9.68 -10.26 -0.83
CA THR A 247 9.33 -9.14 -1.72
C THR A 247 7.85 -8.82 -1.53
N ARG A 248 7.51 -7.65 -1.01
CA ARG A 248 6.12 -7.28 -0.70
C ARG A 248 5.86 -5.78 -0.88
N SER A 249 4.59 -5.38 -1.03
CA SER A 249 4.18 -3.97 -0.92
C SER A 249 4.96 -3.09 -1.91
N ALA A 250 5.64 -2.02 -1.49
CA ALA A 250 6.51 -1.21 -2.36
C ALA A 250 7.53 -2.03 -3.19
N GLY A 251 8.00 -3.17 -2.71
CA GLY A 251 8.83 -4.08 -3.49
C GLY A 251 8.07 -4.70 -4.67
N GLU A 252 6.82 -5.09 -4.47
CA GLU A 252 5.92 -5.57 -5.51
C GLU A 252 5.52 -4.46 -6.48
N ALA A 253 5.37 -3.21 -6.02
CA ALA A 253 5.14 -2.07 -6.90
C ALA A 253 6.28 -1.90 -7.93
N VAL A 254 7.54 -2.16 -7.53
CA VAL A 254 8.69 -2.14 -8.46
C VAL A 254 8.67 -3.36 -9.39
N VAL A 255 8.30 -4.55 -8.89
CA VAL A 255 8.09 -5.74 -9.75
C VAL A 255 7.07 -5.42 -10.86
N ILE A 256 5.92 -4.86 -10.47
CA ILE A 256 4.84 -4.44 -11.38
C ILE A 256 5.34 -3.37 -12.36
N ALA A 257 6.16 -2.43 -11.90
CA ALA A 257 6.74 -1.39 -12.75
C ALA A 257 7.58 -1.97 -13.89
N PHE A 258 8.33 -3.05 -13.62
CA PHE A 258 9.11 -3.77 -14.62
C PHE A 258 8.25 -4.71 -15.50
N HIS A 259 7.04 -5.09 -15.07
CA HIS A 259 6.20 -5.98 -15.84
C HIS A 259 5.74 -5.31 -17.16
N GLY A 260 5.77 -6.08 -18.25
CA GLY A 260 5.51 -5.57 -19.60
C GLY A 260 6.61 -4.65 -20.17
N ARG A 261 7.71 -4.38 -19.45
CA ARG A 261 8.87 -3.67 -20.02
C ARG A 261 9.62 -4.57 -21.00
N PRO A 262 9.98 -4.10 -22.22
CA PRO A 262 10.80 -4.87 -23.14
C PRO A 262 12.14 -5.30 -22.53
N HIS A 263 12.71 -6.40 -23.02
CA HIS A 263 14.01 -6.94 -22.59
C HIS A 263 14.11 -7.10 -21.06
N THR A 264 13.04 -7.58 -20.43
CA THR A 264 12.97 -7.78 -18.98
C THR A 264 12.56 -9.22 -18.69
N ARG A 265 13.19 -9.85 -17.70
CA ARG A 265 12.84 -11.21 -17.26
C ARG A 265 12.95 -11.34 -15.74
N PHE A 266 12.03 -12.08 -15.13
CA PHE A 266 11.93 -12.27 -13.68
C PHE A 266 12.44 -13.65 -13.25
N PHE A 267 13.19 -13.72 -12.15
CA PHE A 267 13.80 -14.94 -11.61
C PHE A 267 13.61 -15.03 -10.09
N GLY A 268 13.55 -16.25 -9.56
CA GLY A 268 13.54 -16.51 -8.11
C GLY A 268 12.26 -17.17 -7.63
N GLU A 269 11.62 -16.61 -6.61
CA GLU A 269 10.38 -17.16 -6.04
C GLU A 269 9.22 -16.14 -6.16
N PRO A 270 7.96 -16.59 -6.05
CA PRO A 270 6.81 -15.69 -5.97
C PRO A 270 6.96 -14.65 -4.87
N THR A 271 6.43 -13.45 -5.10
CA THR A 271 6.37 -12.39 -4.09
C THR A 271 5.38 -12.74 -2.97
N GLN A 272 5.35 -11.95 -1.89
CA GLN A 272 4.48 -12.19 -0.74
C GLN A 272 2.97 -12.07 -1.07
N GLY A 273 2.62 -11.29 -2.09
CA GLY A 273 1.25 -11.14 -2.57
C GLY A 273 0.47 -10.03 -1.88
N LEU A 274 1.10 -8.88 -1.64
CA LEU A 274 0.47 -7.64 -1.18
C LEU A 274 0.67 -6.47 -2.18
N PRO A 275 0.37 -6.63 -3.48
CA PRO A 275 0.52 -5.57 -4.50
C PRO A 275 -0.61 -4.53 -4.37
N THR A 276 -0.54 -3.74 -3.30
CA THR A 276 -1.57 -2.77 -2.94
C THR A 276 -0.99 -1.43 -2.47
N GLY A 277 -1.72 -0.37 -2.79
CA GLY A 277 -1.43 0.98 -2.34
C GLY A 277 -2.12 1.30 -1.02
N ASN A 278 -1.32 1.76 -0.04
CA ASN A 278 -1.82 2.26 1.24
C ASN A 278 -1.85 3.79 1.24
N ALA A 279 -2.88 4.34 1.88
CA ALA A 279 -2.97 5.75 2.22
C ALA A 279 -2.88 5.92 3.74
N SER A 280 -2.16 6.95 4.19
CA SER A 280 -2.00 7.26 5.61
C SER A 280 -3.01 8.32 6.03
N TYR A 281 -3.81 8.01 7.04
CA TYR A 281 -4.81 8.91 7.61
C TYR A 281 -4.44 9.27 9.05
N PRO A 282 -4.08 10.54 9.33
CA PRO A 282 -3.78 10.98 10.69
C PRO A 282 -5.03 11.05 11.55
N LEU A 283 -4.91 10.52 12.77
CA LEU A 283 -5.92 10.59 13.81
C LEU A 283 -5.58 11.72 14.80
N PRO A 284 -6.57 12.25 15.56
CA PRO A 284 -6.41 13.47 16.35
C PRO A 284 -5.34 13.43 17.44
N ASP A 285 -4.92 12.25 17.88
CA ASP A 285 -3.91 12.03 18.93
C ASP A 285 -2.50 11.79 18.38
N GLY A 286 -2.32 11.85 17.06
CA GLY A 286 -1.05 11.59 16.40
C GLY A 286 -0.84 10.14 15.94
N ALA A 287 -1.82 9.26 16.19
CA ALA A 287 -1.83 7.93 15.57
C ALA A 287 -2.05 8.01 14.05
N LEU A 288 -1.68 6.95 13.35
CA LEU A 288 -1.85 6.81 11.91
C LEU A 288 -2.64 5.55 11.57
N LEU A 289 -3.65 5.71 10.73
CA LEU A 289 -4.31 4.59 10.06
C LEU A 289 -3.70 4.44 8.66
N LEU A 290 -2.96 3.36 8.43
CA LEU A 290 -2.42 3.01 7.12
C LEU A 290 -3.42 2.06 6.46
N LEU A 291 -4.26 2.59 5.58
CA LEU A 291 -5.38 1.84 5.02
C LEU A 291 -5.09 1.46 3.57
N THR A 292 -5.26 0.18 3.24
CA THR A 292 -5.20 -0.30 1.87
C THR A 292 -6.40 0.22 1.09
N GLY A 293 -6.14 1.11 0.13
CA GLY A 293 -7.18 1.79 -0.66
C GLY A 293 -7.23 1.36 -2.12
N ALA A 294 -6.15 0.75 -2.64
CA ALA A 294 -6.04 0.40 -4.05
C ALA A 294 -5.27 -0.92 -4.28
N ARG A 295 -5.61 -1.62 -5.36
CA ARG A 295 -4.75 -2.65 -5.97
C ARG A 295 -3.76 -1.97 -6.91
N GLU A 296 -2.71 -2.68 -7.27
CA GLU A 296 -1.73 -2.22 -8.25
C GLU A 296 -1.93 -2.92 -9.59
N ALA A 297 -1.63 -2.19 -10.67
CA ALA A 297 -1.70 -2.69 -12.04
C ALA A 297 -0.44 -2.33 -12.82
N ASP A 298 -0.02 -3.21 -13.72
CA ASP A 298 1.13 -2.95 -14.60
C ASP A 298 0.76 -2.06 -15.80
N ARG A 299 1.76 -1.72 -16.60
CA ARG A 299 1.59 -0.90 -17.82
C ARG A 299 0.68 -1.51 -18.89
N THR A 300 0.38 -2.81 -18.81
CA THR A 300 -0.58 -3.49 -19.71
C THR A 300 -2.01 -3.41 -19.20
N GLY A 301 -2.19 -2.95 -17.95
CA GLY A 301 -3.48 -2.83 -17.28
C GLY A 301 -3.89 -4.08 -16.50
N ARG A 302 -3.01 -5.09 -16.38
CA ARG A 302 -3.27 -6.26 -15.52
C ARG A 302 -3.22 -5.82 -14.06
N VAL A 303 -4.31 -6.08 -13.34
CA VAL A 303 -4.43 -5.82 -11.90
C VAL A 303 -3.98 -7.06 -11.12
N TYR A 304 -3.23 -6.85 -10.04
CA TYR A 304 -2.72 -7.93 -9.20
C TYR A 304 -3.46 -7.99 -7.86
N ASP A 305 -3.62 -9.20 -7.32
CA ASP A 305 -4.34 -9.44 -6.07
C ASP A 305 -3.82 -10.61 -5.23
N GLY A 306 -2.59 -11.03 -5.51
CA GLY A 306 -1.89 -12.07 -4.80
C GLY A 306 -0.42 -12.14 -5.23
N PRO A 307 0.29 -13.22 -4.85
CA PRO A 307 1.68 -13.43 -5.21
C PRO A 307 1.94 -13.27 -6.71
N ILE A 308 3.02 -12.56 -7.05
CA ILE A 308 3.48 -12.36 -8.43
C ILE A 308 4.55 -13.40 -8.71
N PRO A 309 4.33 -14.37 -9.63
CA PRO A 309 5.33 -15.36 -9.97
C PRO A 309 6.45 -14.75 -10.84
N PRO A 310 7.69 -15.25 -10.74
CA PRO A 310 8.74 -14.96 -11.71
C PRO A 310 8.49 -15.69 -13.04
N ASP A 311 9.19 -15.29 -14.11
CA ASP A 311 9.17 -16.02 -15.39
C ASP A 311 9.95 -17.34 -15.32
N GLU A 312 10.96 -17.38 -14.45
CA GLU A 312 11.76 -18.55 -14.16
C GLU A 312 11.83 -18.76 -12.65
N GLU A 313 11.11 -19.76 -12.16
CA GLU A 313 11.12 -20.11 -10.76
C GLU A 313 12.42 -20.85 -10.41
N VAL A 314 13.19 -20.26 -9.49
CA VAL A 314 14.45 -20.78 -8.98
C VAL A 314 14.37 -20.75 -7.46
N VAL A 315 13.94 -21.88 -6.89
CA VAL A 315 13.79 -22.02 -5.44
C VAL A 315 15.16 -22.19 -4.80
N LYS A 316 15.43 -21.43 -3.74
CA LYS A 316 16.67 -21.55 -2.99
C LYS A 316 16.79 -22.95 -2.39
N ASP A 317 17.91 -23.63 -2.67
CA ASP A 317 18.20 -24.92 -2.06
C ASP A 317 18.39 -24.77 -0.54
N PRO A 318 17.55 -25.42 0.29
CA PRO A 318 17.59 -25.27 1.74
C PRO A 318 18.78 -26.01 2.38
N ARG A 319 19.51 -26.84 1.63
CA ARG A 319 20.63 -27.62 2.18
C ARG A 319 21.79 -26.69 2.58
N PRO A 320 22.45 -26.92 3.73
CA PRO A 320 23.60 -26.12 4.16
C PRO A 320 24.72 -26.03 3.12
N ALA A 321 24.91 -27.08 2.32
CA ALA A 321 25.91 -27.14 1.25
C ALA A 321 25.65 -26.14 0.10
N ALA A 322 24.44 -25.59 -0.02
CA ALA A 322 24.07 -24.59 -1.00
C ALA A 322 23.92 -23.19 -0.42
N ARG A 323 24.27 -22.98 0.87
CA ARG A 323 24.06 -21.71 1.58
C ARG A 323 24.68 -20.51 0.87
N ASP A 324 25.85 -20.71 0.27
CA ASP A 324 26.62 -19.65 -0.39
C ASP A 324 26.31 -19.53 -1.89
N ARG A 325 25.40 -20.36 -2.42
CA ARG A 325 24.94 -20.26 -3.80
C ARG A 325 23.83 -19.22 -3.90
N ASP A 326 23.85 -18.50 -5.02
CA ASP A 326 22.78 -17.58 -5.39
C ASP A 326 22.26 -17.98 -6.77
N ASP A 327 21.59 -19.14 -6.81
CA ASP A 327 21.09 -19.73 -8.06
C ASP A 327 20.18 -18.76 -8.85
N PRO A 328 19.27 -17.97 -8.23
CA PRO A 328 18.51 -16.96 -8.97
C PRO A 328 19.40 -15.88 -9.59
N LEU A 329 20.44 -15.42 -8.89
CA LEU A 329 21.39 -14.45 -9.43
C LEU A 329 22.21 -15.05 -10.58
N ASP A 330 22.63 -16.30 -10.46
CA ASP A 330 23.40 -16.98 -11.51
C ASP A 330 22.56 -17.19 -12.78
N ALA A 331 21.29 -17.59 -12.64
CA ALA A 331 20.34 -17.69 -13.75
C ALA A 331 20.10 -16.33 -14.44
N ALA A 332 19.89 -15.28 -13.64
CA ALA A 332 19.75 -13.92 -14.14
C ALA A 332 20.98 -13.43 -14.92
N ARG A 333 22.18 -13.68 -14.38
CA ARG A 333 23.46 -13.32 -15.05
C ARG A 333 23.63 -14.09 -16.35
N ALA A 334 23.36 -15.39 -16.37
CA ALA A 334 23.45 -16.21 -17.57
C ALA A 334 22.51 -15.69 -18.67
N TRP A 335 21.26 -15.34 -18.32
CA TRP A 335 20.31 -14.76 -19.26
C TRP A 335 20.75 -13.39 -19.79
N LEU A 336 21.30 -12.52 -18.93
CA LEU A 336 21.82 -11.20 -19.33
C LEU A 336 23.00 -11.32 -20.29
N LEU A 337 23.97 -12.20 -20.02
CA LEU A 337 25.13 -12.41 -20.89
C LEU A 337 24.75 -12.99 -22.25
N ALA A 338 23.60 -13.64 -22.34
CA ALA A 338 23.03 -14.08 -23.60
C ALA A 338 22.33 -12.95 -24.40
N GLN A 339 22.17 -11.74 -23.87
CA GLN A 339 21.54 -10.63 -24.59
C GLN A 339 22.54 -9.91 -25.52
N GLU A 340 22.08 -9.45 -26.69
CA GLU A 340 22.96 -8.83 -27.70
C GLU A 340 23.79 -7.66 -27.16
N GLY A 341 23.23 -6.85 -26.26
CA GLY A 341 23.92 -5.73 -25.62
C GLY A 341 25.08 -6.15 -24.72
N CYS A 342 25.04 -7.36 -24.14
CA CYS A 342 26.07 -7.89 -23.24
C CYS A 342 27.00 -8.93 -23.88
N ARG A 343 26.70 -9.41 -25.10
CA ARG A 343 27.58 -10.34 -25.82
C ARG A 343 28.86 -9.70 -26.35
N ARG A 344 28.93 -8.37 -26.44
CA ARG A 344 30.03 -7.61 -27.05
C ARG A 344 31.00 -6.98 -26.05
N SER A 345 30.79 -7.19 -24.76
CA SER A 345 31.54 -6.59 -23.64
C SER A 345 32.53 -7.55 -23.00
#